data_AF-A0A1B0YRW6-F1
#
_entry.id   AF-A0A1B0YRW6-F1
#
_cell.length_a   1.000
_cell.length_b   1.000
_cell.length_c   1.000
_cell.angle_alpha   90.00
_cell.angle_beta   90.00
_cell.angle_gamma   90.00
#
_symmetry.space_group_name_H-M   'P 1'
#
loop_
_entity.id
_entity.type
_entity.pdbx_description
1 polymer ?
#
loop_
_entity_poly.entity_id
_entity_poly.type
_entity_poly.pdbx_seq_one_letter_code
_entity_poly.pdbx_strand_id
1 'polypeptide(L)' 'MTDLPSIFVPLVGLVFPAIAMASLSLYVQENKII' A
#
# COMPACT_ATOMS: atom_id res chain seq x y z
N MET A 1 23.95 15.22 1.12
CA MET A 1 22.67 15.82 1.52
C MET A 1 21.74 15.64 0.32
N THR A 2 20.72 14.81 0.25
CA THR A 2 20.03 13.88 1.16
C THR A 2 19.20 12.99 0.24
N ASP A 3 19.50 11.69 0.11
CA ASP A 3 18.81 10.76 -0.81
C ASP A 3 17.48 10.21 -0.25
N LEU A 4 17.01 10.73 0.90
CA LEU A 4 15.72 10.36 1.51
C LEU A 4 14.55 10.36 0.52
N PRO A 5 14.31 11.41 -0.30
CA PRO A 5 13.14 11.43 -1.17
C PRO A 5 13.16 10.29 -2.20
N SER A 6 14.33 9.83 -2.64
CA SER A 6 14.43 8.71 -3.59
C SER A 6 13.94 7.37 -3.01
N ILE A 7 13.99 7.17 -1.69
CA ILE A 7 13.46 5.98 -1.03
C ILE A 7 11.98 6.15 -0.71
N PHE A 8 11.58 7.34 -0.22
CA PHE A 8 10.20 7.57 0.24
C PHE A 8 9.22 7.74 -0.92
N VAL A 9 9.63 8.30 -2.05
CA VAL A 9 8.78 8.47 -3.24
C VAL A 9 8.23 7.13 -3.76
N PRO A 10 9.06 6.09 -4.03
CA PRO A 10 8.54 4.79 -4.45
C PRO A 10 7.85 4.04 -3.30
N LEU A 11 8.30 4.22 -2.05
CA LEU A 11 7.68 3.55 -0.90
C LEU A 11 6.24 4.04 -0.65
N VAL A 12 6.00 5.35 -0.73
CA VAL A 12 4.66 5.95 -0.53
C VAL A 12 3.84 5.97 -1.83
N GLY A 13 4.48 6.03 -3.00
CA GLY A 13 3.81 6.10 -4.29
C GLY A 13 3.47 4.75 -4.92
N LEU A 14 4.19 3.68 -4.57
CA LEU A 14 4.02 2.35 -5.18
C LEU A 14 3.78 1.26 -4.13
N VAL A 15 4.66 1.13 -3.15
CA VAL A 15 4.62 0.00 -2.19
C VAL A 15 3.46 0.15 -1.22
N PHE A 16 3.34 1.29 -0.54
CA PHE A 16 2.25 1.56 0.40
C PHE A 16 0.86 1.47 -0.26
N PRO A 17 0.63 2.06 -1.45
CA PRO A 17 -0.64 1.91 -2.17
C PRO A 17 -0.92 0.47 -2.58
N ALA A 18 0.07 -0.28 -3.07
CA ALA A 18 -0.12 -1.69 -3.43
C ALA A 18 -0.56 -2.54 -2.23
N ILE A 19 0.09 -2.34 -1.08
CA ILE A 19 -0.26 -3.02 0.18
C ILE A 19 -1.65 -2.60 0.65
N ALA A 20 -1.97 -1.30 0.63
CA ALA A 20 -3.26 -0.78 1.05
C ALA A 20 -4.39 -1.34 0.17
N MET A 21 -4.22 -1.36 -1.16
CA MET A 21 -5.22 -1.90 -2.09
C MET A 21 -5.42 -3.41 -1.90
N ALA A 22 -4.34 -4.18 -1.74
CA ALA A 22 -4.43 -5.62 -1.50
C ALA A 22 -5.10 -5.93 -0.15
N SER A 23 -4.68 -5.24 0.92
CA SER A 23 -5.24 -5.39 2.26
C SER A 23 -6.73 -5.00 2.29
N LEU A 24 -7.09 -3.88 1.68
CA LEU A 24 -8.47 -3.40 1.61
C LEU A 24 -9.33 -4.34 0.74
N SER A 25 -8.77 -4.89 -0.35
CA SER A 25 -9.45 -5.91 -1.17
C SER A 25 -9.71 -7.20 -0.39
N LEU A 26 -8.78 -7.64 0.45
CA LEU A 26 -9.00 -8.81 1.32
C LEU A 26 -10.04 -8.49 2.40
N TYR A 27 -9.93 -7.33 3.06
CA TYR A 27 -10.88 -6.88 4.09
C TYR A 27 -12.32 -6.77 3.57
N VAL A 28 -12.52 -6.20 2.38
CA VAL A 28 -13.85 -6.08 1.76
C VAL A 28 -14.40 -7.45 1.30
N GLN A 29 -13.53 -8.38 0.94
CA GLN A 29 -13.95 -9.76 0.62
C GLN A 29 -14.30 -10.54 1.88
N GLU A 30 -13.52 -10.42 2.96
CA GLU A 30 -13.80 -11.04 4.27
C GLU A 30 -15.17 -10.62 4.81
N ASN A 31 -15.55 -9.36 4.69
CA ASN A 31 -16.87 -8.87 5.14
C ASN A 31 -18.04 -9.29 4.23
N LYS A 32 -17.76 -10.03 3.15
CA LYS A 32 -18.72 -10.63 2.21
C LYS A 32 -18.74 -12.17 2.28
N ILE A 33 -17.80 -12.80 2.97
CA ILE A 33 -17.75 -14.24 3.17
C ILE A 33 -18.53 -14.55 4.47
N ILE A 34 -19.87 -14.59 4.33
CA ILE A 34 -20.89 -15.15 5.24
C ILE A 34 -20.83 -14.82 6.73
#